data_AF-A0A644TSA0-F1
#
_entry.id   AF-A0A644TSA0-F1
#
_cell.length_a   1.000
_cell.length_b   1.000
_cell.length_c   1.000
_cell.angle_alpha   90.00
_cell.angle_beta   90.00
_cell.angle_gamma   90.00
#
_symmetry.space_group_name_H-M   'P 1'
#
loop_
_entity.id
_entity.type
_entity.pdbx_description
1 polymer ?
#
loop_
_entity_poly.entity_id
_entity_poly.type
_entity_poly.pdbx_seq_one_letter_code
_entity_poly.pdbx_strand_id
1 'polypeptide(L)'
;MESTYSAKVNKVIEMLKFYTRDEVAIELGYKNYKSLDIYMRRKNFRFDMKKQQYVPLETRVAKLDRDPKNYAPTKVVSIIAGFEEAYADPMLIAKQEGFRDHKEMARYMANKGYEWNTYKNNYVKTVGKVEETKVIEETVTTQSPPGNIEEYLPFLRFLYEKRDDIYQQLSGTKEDGKIPRYVVPGIVRTKAIYMSDMIAKLTAEFSKEKNVTQREIVEVALIEFLQKYGFKREIETLLKNQ
;
A
#
# COMPACT_ATOMS: atom_id res chain seq x y z
N MET A 1 -11.97 -1.71 12.58
CA MET A 1 -12.84 -0.79 13.33
C MET A 1 -12.00 -0.19 14.44
N GLU A 2 -11.87 1.12 14.51
CA GLU A 2 -10.95 1.79 15.45
C GLU A 2 -11.48 1.74 16.90
N SER A 3 -10.58 1.87 17.88
CA SER A 3 -10.95 1.90 19.30
C SER A 3 -11.57 3.24 19.64
N THR A 4 -12.76 3.20 20.25
CA THR A 4 -13.54 4.41 20.53
C THR A 4 -13.42 4.81 21.99
N TYR A 5 -12.68 5.87 22.27
CA TYR A 5 -12.50 6.42 23.61
C TYR A 5 -13.69 7.30 23.99
N SER A 6 -14.70 6.70 24.64
CA SER A 6 -15.81 7.44 25.23
C SER A 6 -15.47 7.89 26.66
N ALA A 7 -16.18 8.89 27.19
CA ALA A 7 -16.03 9.31 28.59
C ALA A 7 -16.16 8.14 29.58
N LYS A 8 -17.06 7.18 29.30
CA LYS A 8 -17.24 5.98 30.12
C LYS A 8 -16.07 5.01 30.01
N VAL A 9 -15.47 4.85 28.82
CA VAL A 9 -14.27 4.03 28.61
C VAL A 9 -13.07 4.62 29.37
N ASN A 10 -12.88 5.94 29.29
CA ASN A 10 -11.79 6.61 30.01
C ASN A 10 -11.95 6.46 31.53
N LYS A 11 -13.17 6.64 32.04
CA LYS A 11 -13.48 6.43 33.46
C LYS A 11 -13.15 5.00 33.91
N VAL A 12 -13.48 3.98 33.11
CA VAL A 12 -13.13 2.57 33.40
C VAL A 12 -11.62 2.37 33.47
N ILE A 13 -10.87 2.91 32.49
CA ILE A 13 -9.40 2.79 32.42
C ILE A 13 -8.75 3.47 33.63
N GLU A 14 -9.26 4.63 34.03
CA GLU A 14 -8.76 5.38 35.19
C GLU A 14 -9.02 4.64 36.49
N MET A 15 -10.23 4.12 36.70
CA MET A 15 -10.57 3.38 37.91
C MET A 15 -9.79 2.07 38.04
N LEU A 16 -9.48 1.39 36.92
CA LEU A 16 -8.64 0.19 36.90
C LEU A 16 -7.19 0.40 37.34
N LYS A 17 -6.72 1.64 37.49
CA LYS A 17 -5.41 1.91 38.10
C LYS A 17 -5.40 1.65 39.60
N PHE A 18 -6.56 1.72 40.25
CA PHE A 18 -6.70 1.68 41.71
C PHE A 18 -7.57 0.53 42.19
N TYR A 19 -8.54 0.11 41.38
CA TYR A 19 -9.54 -0.91 41.74
C TYR A 19 -9.44 -2.13 40.84
N THR A 20 -9.89 -3.26 41.36
CA THR A 20 -9.99 -4.50 40.59
C THR A 20 -11.14 -4.44 39.60
N ARG A 21 -11.07 -5.25 38.54
CA ARG A 21 -12.09 -5.30 37.48
C ARG A 21 -13.51 -5.56 38.03
N ASP A 22 -13.62 -6.31 39.11
CA ASP A 22 -14.90 -6.67 39.72
C ASP A 22 -15.48 -5.50 40.52
N GLU A 23 -14.62 -4.79 41.28
CA GLU A 23 -14.99 -3.56 42.00
C GLU A 23 -15.41 -2.44 41.04
N VAL A 24 -14.66 -2.23 39.96
CA VAL A 24 -15.00 -1.25 38.92
C VAL A 24 -16.34 -1.56 38.27
N ALA A 25 -16.67 -2.85 38.10
CA ALA A 25 -17.97 -3.24 37.56
C ALA A 25 -19.11 -2.88 38.52
N ILE A 26 -18.95 -3.17 39.82
CA ILE A 26 -19.96 -2.85 40.84
C ILE A 26 -20.18 -1.35 40.93
N GLU A 27 -19.10 -0.57 41.03
CA GLU A 27 -19.13 0.90 41.18
C GLU A 27 -19.78 1.60 39.97
N LEU A 28 -19.66 1.01 38.77
CA LEU A 28 -20.28 1.54 37.55
C LEU A 28 -21.68 0.96 37.27
N GLY A 29 -22.27 0.22 38.22
CA GLY A 29 -23.62 -0.34 38.14
C GLY A 29 -23.77 -1.53 37.20
N TYR A 30 -22.69 -2.26 36.93
CA TYR A 30 -22.71 -3.49 36.14
C TYR A 30 -22.95 -4.71 37.04
N LYS A 31 -23.68 -5.71 36.52
CA LYS A 31 -23.99 -6.95 37.24
C LYS A 31 -22.75 -7.76 37.61
N ASN A 32 -21.72 -7.72 36.77
CA ASN A 32 -20.43 -8.39 36.96
C ASN A 32 -19.39 -7.83 35.98
N TYR A 33 -18.13 -8.17 36.19
CA TYR A 33 -17.04 -7.83 35.25
C TYR A 33 -17.29 -8.32 33.83
N LYS A 34 -18.05 -9.42 33.63
CA LYS A 34 -18.34 -9.94 32.29
C LYS A 34 -19.19 -8.95 31.49
N SER A 35 -20.13 -8.27 32.14
CA SER A 35 -20.94 -7.22 31.52
C SER A 35 -20.13 -5.95 31.19
N LEU A 36 -19.15 -5.61 32.03
CA LEU A 36 -18.16 -4.57 31.76
C LEU A 36 -17.26 -4.95 30.56
N ASP A 37 -16.76 -6.18 30.52
CA ASP A 37 -15.95 -6.72 29.41
C ASP A 37 -16.72 -6.73 28.08
N ILE A 38 -18.03 -7.00 28.10
CA ILE A 38 -18.88 -6.92 26.90
C ILE A 38 -18.97 -5.48 26.41
N TYR A 39 -19.18 -4.52 27.31
CA TYR A 39 -19.20 -3.10 26.96
C TYR A 39 -17.87 -2.65 26.34
N MET A 40 -16.74 -2.98 26.98
CA MET A 40 -15.41 -2.63 26.49
C MET A 40 -15.09 -3.30 25.15
N ARG A 41 -15.49 -4.57 24.95
CA ARG A 41 -15.34 -5.24 23.65
C ARG A 41 -16.16 -4.59 22.53
N ARG A 42 -17.38 -4.12 22.82
CA ARG A 42 -18.19 -3.36 21.85
C ARG A 42 -17.54 -2.03 21.46
N LYS A 43 -16.58 -1.54 22.24
CA LYS A 43 -15.77 -0.35 21.97
C LYS A 43 -14.39 -0.67 21.41
N ASN A 44 -14.14 -1.93 21.01
CA ASN A 44 -12.85 -2.46 20.55
C ASN A 44 -11.74 -2.33 21.60
N PHE A 45 -12.03 -2.71 22.84
CA PHE A 45 -11.03 -2.90 23.90
C PHE A 45 -11.07 -4.35 24.40
N ARG A 46 -9.90 -4.86 24.79
CA ARG A 46 -9.72 -6.19 25.38
C ARG A 46 -8.99 -6.05 26.71
N PHE A 47 -9.39 -6.83 27.69
CA PHE A 47 -8.65 -6.89 28.95
C PHE A 47 -7.34 -7.67 28.75
N ASP A 48 -6.22 -7.05 29.09
CA ASP A 48 -4.91 -7.69 29.16
C ASP A 48 -4.64 -8.14 30.60
N MET A 49 -4.60 -9.45 30.80
CA MET A 49 -4.42 -10.06 32.12
C MET A 49 -3.02 -9.82 32.70
N LYS A 50 -1.99 -9.58 31.87
CA LYS A 50 -0.64 -9.27 32.35
C LYS A 50 -0.54 -7.84 32.87
N LYS A 51 -1.22 -6.91 32.20
CA LYS A 51 -1.23 -5.48 32.54
C LYS A 51 -2.37 -5.08 33.47
N GLN A 52 -3.30 -6.00 33.74
CA GLN A 52 -4.54 -5.77 34.50
C GLN A 52 -5.31 -4.53 34.00
N GLN A 53 -5.32 -4.32 32.68
CA GLN A 53 -5.88 -3.11 32.07
C GLN A 53 -6.52 -3.42 30.71
N TYR A 54 -7.49 -2.61 30.31
CA TYR A 54 -8.05 -2.66 28.96
C TYR A 54 -7.10 -2.01 27.95
N VAL A 55 -6.71 -2.78 26.95
CA VAL A 55 -5.93 -2.31 25.79
C VAL A 55 -6.82 -2.27 24.54
N PRO A 56 -6.59 -1.32 23.63
CA PRO A 56 -7.19 -1.34 22.30
C PRO A 56 -7.08 -2.72 21.65
N LEU A 57 -8.20 -3.25 21.16
CA LEU A 57 -8.23 -4.46 20.35
C LEU A 57 -7.72 -4.09 18.96
N GLU A 58 -6.40 -4.04 18.82
CA GLU A 58 -5.76 -3.85 17.51
C GLU A 58 -6.13 -5.04 16.62
N THR A 59 -6.93 -4.79 15.58
CA THR A 59 -7.17 -5.77 14.52
C THR A 59 -5.81 -6.23 13.97
N ARG A 60 -5.63 -7.52 13.65
CA ARG A 60 -4.39 -8.04 13.03
C ARG A 60 -3.94 -7.18 11.83
N VAL A 61 -4.91 -6.62 11.10
CA VAL A 61 -4.72 -5.67 9.99
C VAL A 61 -4.03 -4.36 10.43
N ALA A 62 -4.40 -3.77 11.57
CA ALA A 62 -3.80 -2.54 12.09
C ALA A 62 -2.36 -2.72 12.59
N LYS A 63 -1.98 -3.93 13.04
CA LYS A 63 -0.58 -4.28 13.32
C LYS A 63 0.23 -4.52 12.04
N LEU A 64 -0.40 -5.11 11.02
CA LEU A 64 0.21 -5.33 9.71
C LEU A 64 0.44 -4.01 8.95
N ASP A 65 -0.45 -3.02 9.10
CA ASP A 65 -0.34 -1.70 8.45
C ASP A 65 0.74 -0.80 9.06
N ARG A 66 1.16 -1.04 10.31
CA ARG A 66 2.07 -0.15 11.05
C ARG A 66 3.54 -0.56 11.04
N ASP A 67 3.84 -1.83 10.76
CA ASP A 67 5.22 -2.31 10.73
C ASP A 67 5.70 -2.41 9.26
N PRO A 68 6.64 -1.55 8.82
CA PRO A 68 7.17 -1.58 7.47
C PRO A 68 7.65 -2.97 7.04
N LYS A 69 8.11 -3.79 8.00
CA LYS A 69 8.64 -5.15 7.78
C LYS A 69 7.64 -6.13 7.17
N ASN A 70 6.33 -5.87 7.30
CA ASN A 70 5.28 -6.79 6.85
C ASN A 70 4.79 -6.55 5.41
N TYR A 71 5.06 -5.38 4.83
CA TYR A 71 4.58 -4.99 3.49
C TYR A 71 5.70 -4.49 2.57
N ALA A 72 6.84 -4.06 3.11
CA ALA A 72 7.92 -3.51 2.31
C ALA A 72 8.67 -4.60 1.51
N PRO A 73 9.20 -4.27 0.32
CA PRO A 73 10.11 -5.14 -0.42
C PRO A 73 11.32 -5.55 0.44
N THR A 74 11.84 -6.77 0.26
CA THR A 74 12.93 -7.35 1.08
C THR A 74 14.12 -6.41 1.29
N LYS A 75 14.53 -5.69 0.23
CA LYS A 75 15.61 -4.71 0.29
C LYS A 75 15.29 -3.50 1.18
N VAL A 76 14.04 -3.00 1.14
CA VAL A 76 13.59 -1.90 2.01
C VAL A 76 13.55 -2.36 3.47
N VAL A 77 13.10 -3.59 3.73
CA VAL A 77 13.12 -4.20 5.08
C VAL A 77 14.54 -4.27 5.62
N SER A 78 15.50 -4.71 4.81
CA SER A 78 16.91 -4.80 5.19
C SER A 78 17.49 -3.44 5.56
N ILE A 79 17.25 -2.41 4.74
CA ILE A 79 17.70 -1.03 5.03
C ILE A 79 17.07 -0.51 6.33
N ILE A 80 15.76 -0.66 6.52
CA ILE A 80 15.07 -0.23 7.74
C ILE A 80 15.61 -0.94 8.98
N ALA A 81 15.85 -2.25 8.88
CA ALA A 81 16.44 -3.04 9.96
C ALA A 81 17.88 -2.62 10.27
N GLY A 82 18.69 -2.28 9.26
CA GLY A 82 20.05 -1.78 9.45
C GLY A 82 20.10 -0.47 10.26
N PHE A 83 19.10 0.40 10.09
CA PHE A 83 18.98 1.63 10.87
C PHE A 83 18.33 1.46 12.26
N GLU A 84 17.87 0.25 12.63
CA GLU A 84 17.44 -0.03 14.01
C GLU A 84 18.62 -0.28 14.96
N GLU A 85 19.80 -0.61 14.42
CA GLU A 85 21.02 -0.79 15.20
C GLU A 85 21.55 0.55 15.74
N ALA A 86 22.04 0.55 16.99
CA ALA A 86 22.60 1.75 17.60
C ALA A 86 23.88 2.18 16.85
N TYR A 87 23.96 3.46 16.46
CA TYR A 87 25.09 4.04 15.71
C TYR A 87 25.29 3.49 14.29
N ALA A 88 24.20 3.13 13.61
CA ALA A 88 24.23 2.73 12.20
C ALA A 88 24.87 3.79 11.27
N ASP A 89 25.88 3.40 10.50
CA ASP A 89 26.48 4.23 9.45
C ASP A 89 25.71 4.06 8.13
N PRO A 90 25.08 5.14 7.60
CA PRO A 90 24.36 5.09 6.33
C PRO A 90 25.19 4.57 5.16
N MET A 91 26.51 4.79 5.17
CA MET A 91 27.37 4.40 4.06
C MET A 91 27.65 2.88 4.07
N LEU A 92 27.77 2.28 5.25
CA LEU A 92 27.94 0.83 5.40
C LEU A 92 26.67 0.08 4.98
N ILE A 93 25.50 0.55 5.39
CA ILE A 93 24.21 -0.02 4.99
C ILE A 93 24.02 0.07 3.47
N ALA A 94 24.36 1.23 2.88
CA ALA A 94 24.28 1.42 1.43
C ALA A 94 25.12 0.38 0.68
N LYS A 95 26.37 0.19 1.11
CA LYS A 95 27.31 -0.74 0.47
C LYS A 95 26.89 -2.20 0.64
N GLN A 96 26.39 -2.57 1.82
CA GLN A 96 25.88 -3.92 2.11
C GLN A 96 24.69 -4.29 1.22
N GLU A 97 23.82 -3.32 0.91
CA GLU A 97 22.65 -3.51 0.05
C GLU A 97 22.94 -3.31 -1.46
N GLY A 98 24.19 -3.04 -1.80
CA GLY A 98 24.70 -2.92 -3.17
C GLY A 98 24.49 -1.55 -3.84
N PHE A 99 24.28 -0.49 -3.06
CA PHE A 99 24.25 0.88 -3.58
C PHE A 99 25.66 1.47 -3.68
N ARG A 100 25.87 2.40 -4.61
CA ARG A 100 27.15 3.11 -4.76
C ARG A 100 27.40 4.09 -3.63
N ASP A 101 26.33 4.73 -3.15
CA ASP A 101 26.39 5.75 -2.10
C ASP A 101 25.07 5.80 -1.31
N HIS A 102 25.13 6.31 -0.08
CA HIS A 102 23.94 6.53 0.76
C HIS A 102 22.91 7.46 0.09
N LYS A 103 23.36 8.37 -0.78
CA LYS A 103 22.48 9.21 -1.62
C LYS A 103 21.65 8.41 -2.61
N GLU A 104 22.23 7.37 -3.21
CA GLU A 104 21.51 6.47 -4.13
C GLU A 104 20.49 5.63 -3.36
N MET A 105 20.87 5.13 -2.19
CA MET A 105 19.96 4.44 -1.28
C MET A 105 18.79 5.34 -0.84
N ALA A 106 19.04 6.61 -0.52
CA ALA A 106 17.99 7.57 -0.16
C ALA A 106 17.01 7.81 -1.32
N ARG A 107 17.51 7.98 -2.57
CA ARG A 107 16.67 8.09 -3.77
C ARG A 107 15.85 6.82 -4.00
N TYR A 108 16.43 5.66 -3.77
CA TYR A 108 15.73 4.39 -3.86
C TYR A 108 14.59 4.32 -2.83
N MET A 109 14.84 4.65 -1.56
CA MET A 109 13.80 4.67 -0.52
C MET A 109 12.69 5.67 -0.83
N ALA A 110 13.04 6.87 -1.30
CA ALA A 110 12.07 7.89 -1.73
C ALA A 110 11.17 7.39 -2.87
N ASN A 111 11.75 6.76 -3.90
CA ASN A 111 10.99 6.15 -5.00
C ASN A 111 10.06 5.00 -4.54
N LYS A 112 10.36 4.38 -3.40
CA LYS A 112 9.52 3.33 -2.78
C LYS A 112 8.45 3.90 -1.84
N GLY A 113 8.34 5.22 -1.72
CA GLY A 113 7.41 5.89 -0.81
C GLY A 113 7.86 5.82 0.65
N TYR A 114 9.17 5.84 0.90
CA TYR A 114 9.75 5.90 2.23
C TYR A 114 10.57 7.18 2.39
N GLU A 115 10.32 7.90 3.48
CA GLU A 115 11.01 9.15 3.80
C GLU A 115 11.78 9.02 5.12
N TRP A 116 12.92 9.69 5.22
CA TRP A 116 13.73 9.70 6.43
C TRP A 116 13.03 10.50 7.54
N ASN A 117 12.80 9.88 8.68
CA ASN A 117 12.28 10.55 9.87
C ASN A 117 13.42 10.85 10.85
N THR A 118 13.74 12.13 11.03
CA THR A 118 14.80 12.60 11.93
C THR A 118 14.57 12.24 13.40
N TYR A 119 13.32 12.14 13.85
CA TYR A 119 12.99 11.78 15.22
C TYR A 119 13.16 10.28 15.49
N LYS A 120 12.99 9.45 14.47
CA LYS A 120 13.15 7.99 14.57
C LYS A 120 14.52 7.50 14.10
N ASN A 121 15.32 8.38 13.49
CA ASN A 121 16.56 8.02 12.78
C ASN A 121 16.36 6.81 11.84
N ASN A 122 15.21 6.75 11.17
CA ASN A 122 14.86 5.64 10.30
C ASN A 122 13.81 6.08 9.26
N TYR A 123 13.62 5.26 8.23
CA TYR A 123 12.65 5.47 7.17
C TYR A 123 11.23 5.12 7.60
N VAL A 124 10.28 5.97 7.25
CA VAL A 124 8.84 5.77 7.47
C VAL A 124 8.08 5.82 6.14
N LYS A 125 7.07 4.97 5.99
CA LYS A 125 6.24 4.93 4.77
C LYS A 125 5.37 6.18 4.69
N THR A 126 5.43 6.92 3.60
CA THR A 126 4.54 8.05 3.34
C THR A 126 3.18 7.52 2.88
N VAL A 127 2.24 7.39 3.81
CA VAL A 127 0.84 7.06 3.49
C VAL A 127 0.10 8.36 3.19
N GLY A 128 -0.36 8.53 1.94
CA GLY A 128 -1.40 9.52 1.62
C GLY A 128 -0.95 10.95 1.33
N LYS A 129 0.33 11.20 1.01
CA LYS A 129 0.72 12.48 0.42
C LYS A 129 1.01 12.27 -1.06
N VAL A 130 0.04 12.61 -1.90
CA VAL A 130 0.31 12.94 -3.30
C VAL A 130 1.12 14.22 -3.24
N GLU A 131 2.45 14.09 -3.20
CA GLU A 131 3.28 15.23 -3.54
C GLU A 131 2.98 15.52 -5.02
N GLU A 132 2.49 16.72 -5.28
CA GLU A 132 2.50 17.30 -6.61
C GLU A 132 3.88 17.05 -7.19
N THR A 133 3.90 16.29 -8.28
CA THR A 133 5.09 15.94 -9.04
C THR A 133 5.97 17.19 -9.12
N LYS A 134 7.11 17.20 -8.42
CA LYS A 134 8.19 18.12 -8.77
C LYS A 134 8.52 17.77 -10.20
N VAL A 135 8.07 18.65 -11.09
CA VAL A 135 8.33 18.63 -12.52
C VAL A 135 9.82 18.40 -12.65
N ILE A 136 10.19 17.23 -13.16
CA ILE A 136 11.52 17.01 -13.68
C ILE A 136 11.60 18.03 -14.80
N GLU A 137 12.36 19.10 -14.61
CA GLU A 137 12.77 19.99 -15.68
C GLU A 137 13.64 19.14 -16.62
N GLU A 138 12.99 18.36 -17.47
CA GLU A 138 13.56 18.04 -18.76
C GLU A 138 13.83 19.40 -19.40
N THR A 139 15.10 19.68 -19.64
CA THR A 139 15.55 20.78 -20.47
C THR A 139 15.00 20.54 -21.87
N VAL A 140 13.73 20.86 -22.07
CA VAL A 140 13.12 21.03 -23.37
C VAL A 140 13.84 22.23 -23.96
N THR A 141 14.73 21.96 -24.91
CA THR A 141 15.26 22.99 -25.80
C THR A 141 14.05 23.74 -26.36
N THR A 142 13.78 24.93 -25.83
CA THR A 142 12.68 25.80 -26.26
C THR A 142 12.95 26.22 -27.69
N GLN A 143 12.44 25.44 -28.65
CA GLN A 143 12.08 25.99 -29.94
C GLN A 143 10.94 26.97 -29.65
N SER A 144 11.15 28.24 -30.02
CA SER A 144 10.16 29.29 -29.86
C SER A 144 8.81 28.79 -30.37
N PRO A 145 7.71 28.88 -29.58
CA PRO A 145 6.41 28.51 -30.09
C PRO A 145 6.10 29.35 -31.32
N PRO A 146 5.66 28.76 -32.43
CA PRO A 146 5.23 29.52 -33.59
C PRO A 146 4.11 30.49 -33.19
N GLY A 147 4.24 31.74 -33.64
CA GLY A 147 3.43 32.87 -33.17
C GLY A 147 1.99 32.88 -33.69
N ASN A 148 1.63 31.93 -34.56
CA ASN A 148 0.32 31.85 -35.18
C ASN A 148 -0.30 30.45 -34.99
N ILE A 149 -1.58 30.42 -34.60
CA ILE A 149 -2.34 29.20 -34.36
C ILE A 149 -2.50 28.33 -35.62
N GLU A 150 -2.43 28.96 -36.79
CA GLU A 150 -2.53 28.31 -38.10
C GLU A 150 -1.39 27.32 -38.36
N GLU A 151 -0.22 27.53 -37.76
CA GLU A 151 0.94 26.64 -37.88
C GLU A 151 0.74 25.32 -37.12
N TYR A 152 -0.17 25.28 -36.14
CA TYR A 152 -0.55 24.08 -35.41
C TYR A 152 -1.65 23.28 -36.11
N LEU A 153 -2.35 23.84 -37.11
CA LEU A 153 -3.46 23.15 -37.78
C LEU A 153 -3.09 21.77 -38.36
N PRO A 154 -1.91 21.55 -38.98
CA PRO A 154 -1.51 20.22 -39.44
C PRO A 154 -1.36 19.22 -38.29
N PHE A 155 -0.79 19.66 -37.16
CA PHE A 155 -0.60 18.84 -35.98
C PHE A 155 -1.93 18.54 -35.26
N LEU A 156 -2.80 19.54 -35.11
CA LEU A 156 -4.13 19.37 -34.51
C LEU A 156 -5.01 18.46 -35.38
N ARG A 157 -4.91 18.57 -36.71
CA ARG A 157 -5.58 17.66 -37.64
C ARG A 157 -5.06 16.24 -37.47
N PHE A 158 -3.74 16.05 -37.38
CA PHE A 158 -3.13 14.74 -37.12
C PHE A 158 -3.62 14.14 -35.79
N LEU A 159 -3.64 14.93 -34.71
CA LEU A 159 -4.15 14.49 -33.41
C LEU A 159 -5.64 14.12 -33.47
N TYR A 160 -6.43 14.90 -34.22
CA TYR A 160 -7.85 14.62 -34.39
C TYR A 160 -8.11 13.37 -35.22
N GLU A 161 -7.35 13.16 -36.31
CA GLU A 161 -7.41 11.95 -37.13
C GLU A 161 -6.99 10.71 -36.36
N LYS A 162 -6.05 10.86 -35.41
CA LYS A 162 -5.55 9.80 -34.53
C LYS A 162 -6.19 9.78 -33.15
N ARG A 163 -7.28 10.51 -32.94
CA ARG A 163 -7.87 10.69 -31.61
C ARG A 163 -8.25 9.36 -30.96
N ASP A 164 -8.79 8.41 -31.72
CA ASP A 164 -9.27 7.13 -31.17
C ASP A 164 -8.09 6.25 -30.76
N ASP A 165 -7.03 6.19 -31.57
CA ASP A 165 -5.76 5.52 -31.24
C ASP A 165 -5.11 6.16 -30.00
N ILE A 166 -5.12 7.50 -29.92
CA ILE A 166 -4.58 8.27 -28.79
C ILE A 166 -5.43 8.01 -27.52
N TYR A 167 -6.75 8.03 -27.64
CA TYR A 167 -7.66 7.72 -26.54
C TYR A 167 -7.45 6.29 -26.04
N GLN A 168 -7.28 5.32 -26.94
CA GLN A 168 -7.02 3.93 -26.58
C GLN A 168 -5.66 3.77 -25.88
N GLN A 169 -4.64 4.48 -26.34
CA GLN A 169 -3.31 4.46 -25.72
C GLN A 169 -3.30 5.15 -24.36
N LEU A 170 -4.11 6.21 -24.18
CA LEU A 170 -4.25 6.94 -22.93
C LEU A 170 -5.17 6.25 -21.92
N SER A 171 -6.23 5.58 -22.37
CA SER A 171 -7.20 4.87 -21.53
C SER A 171 -6.69 3.51 -21.06
N GLY A 172 -5.70 2.93 -21.76
CA GLY A 172 -5.08 1.65 -21.42
C GLY A 172 -5.95 0.44 -21.69
N THR A 173 -7.19 0.62 -22.16
CA THR A 173 -8.08 -0.46 -22.57
C THR A 173 -7.77 -0.86 -24.01
N LYS A 174 -7.03 -1.95 -24.19
CA LYS A 174 -6.90 -2.60 -25.50
C LYS A 174 -8.24 -3.23 -25.85
N GLU A 175 -9.01 -2.59 -26.72
CA GLU A 175 -10.33 -3.08 -27.17
C GLU A 175 -10.24 -4.26 -28.16
N ASP A 176 -9.03 -4.70 -28.52
CA ASP A 176 -8.80 -5.85 -29.41
C ASP A 176 -9.34 -7.19 -28.88
N GLY A 177 -9.91 -7.22 -27.67
CA GLY A 177 -10.48 -8.42 -27.03
C GLY A 177 -9.45 -9.51 -26.73
N LYS A 178 -8.17 -9.27 -27.02
CA LYS A 178 -7.05 -10.18 -26.78
C LYS A 178 -6.45 -9.88 -25.42
N ILE A 179 -6.70 -10.79 -24.48
CA ILE A 179 -6.14 -10.74 -23.13
C ILE A 179 -4.61 -10.91 -23.23
N PRO A 180 -3.81 -9.96 -22.71
CA PRO A 180 -2.36 -10.11 -22.67
C PRO A 180 -1.98 -11.37 -21.88
N ARG A 181 -1.11 -12.21 -22.42
CA ARG A 181 -0.57 -13.37 -21.69
C ARG A 181 0.83 -13.04 -21.20
N TYR A 182 0.99 -12.88 -19.89
CA TYR A 182 2.29 -12.69 -19.26
C TYR A 182 2.83 -14.03 -18.78
N VAL A 183 4.08 -14.34 -19.13
CA VAL A 183 4.78 -15.52 -18.60
C VAL A 183 5.59 -15.06 -17.40
N VAL A 184 5.08 -15.31 -16.19
CA VAL A 184 5.77 -14.97 -14.94
C VAL A 184 6.65 -16.17 -14.53
N PRO A 185 7.98 -16.02 -14.43
CA PRO A 185 8.85 -17.10 -13.98
C PRO A 185 8.65 -17.41 -12.49
N GLY A 186 8.61 -18.69 -12.12
CA GLY A 186 8.60 -19.14 -10.73
C GLY A 186 7.66 -20.31 -10.43
N ILE A 187 7.62 -20.70 -9.15
CA ILE A 187 6.75 -21.77 -8.66
C ILE A 187 5.36 -21.20 -8.36
N VAL A 188 4.35 -21.82 -8.94
CA VAL A 188 2.95 -21.47 -8.71
C VAL A 188 2.53 -21.91 -7.31
N ARG A 189 1.91 -20.99 -6.54
CA ARG A 189 1.31 -21.30 -5.23
C ARG A 189 -0.11 -20.78 -5.15
N THR A 190 -1.02 -21.59 -4.60
CA THR A 190 -2.42 -21.20 -4.38
C THR A 190 -2.52 -20.15 -3.28
N LYS A 191 -3.30 -19.10 -3.51
CA LYS A 191 -3.69 -18.10 -2.51
C LYS A 191 -5.21 -17.99 -2.48
N ALA A 192 -5.79 -17.96 -1.28
CA ALA A 192 -7.21 -17.70 -1.10
C ALA A 192 -7.43 -16.19 -0.90
N ILE A 193 -8.32 -15.60 -1.71
CA ILE A 193 -8.65 -14.18 -1.67
C ILE A 193 -10.16 -14.06 -1.51
N TYR A 194 -10.61 -13.25 -0.55
CA TYR A 194 -12.04 -12.92 -0.43
C TYR A 194 -12.44 -11.98 -1.56
N MET A 195 -13.51 -12.32 -2.27
CA MET A 195 -14.07 -11.49 -3.34
C MET A 195 -15.60 -11.46 -3.25
N SER A 196 -16.21 -10.42 -3.80
CA SER A 196 -17.67 -10.35 -3.94
C SER A 196 -18.17 -11.48 -4.82
N ASP A 197 -19.29 -12.11 -4.42
CA ASP A 197 -19.95 -13.18 -5.18
C ASP A 197 -20.29 -12.75 -6.62
N MET A 198 -20.71 -11.49 -6.79
CA MET A 198 -21.03 -10.95 -8.12
C MET A 198 -19.78 -10.88 -9.02
N ILE A 199 -18.64 -10.47 -8.47
CA ILE A 199 -17.37 -10.40 -9.22
C ILE A 199 -16.88 -11.81 -9.53
N ALA A 200 -17.03 -12.76 -8.61
CA ALA A 200 -16.68 -14.15 -8.84
C ALA A 200 -17.48 -14.76 -10.00
N LYS A 201 -18.79 -14.51 -10.05
CA LYS A 201 -19.67 -14.92 -11.16
C LYS A 201 -19.24 -14.32 -12.49
N LEU A 202 -19.02 -13.01 -12.55
CA LEU A 202 -18.55 -12.34 -13.77
C LEU A 202 -17.20 -12.88 -14.24
N THR A 203 -16.28 -13.15 -13.31
CA THR A 203 -14.96 -13.73 -13.64
C THR A 203 -15.12 -15.14 -14.21
N ALA A 204 -16.04 -15.94 -13.68
CA ALA A 204 -16.32 -17.28 -14.17
C ALA A 204 -17.00 -17.28 -15.55
N GLU A 205 -17.93 -16.35 -15.79
CA GLU A 205 -18.57 -16.16 -17.10
C GLU A 205 -17.54 -15.73 -18.16
N PHE A 206 -16.73 -14.72 -17.84
CA PHE A 206 -15.67 -14.23 -18.72
C PHE A 206 -14.64 -15.33 -19.06
N SER A 207 -14.25 -16.14 -18.06
CA SER A 207 -13.37 -17.30 -18.24
C SER A 207 -13.91 -18.30 -19.27
N LYS A 208 -15.21 -18.61 -19.22
CA LYS A 208 -15.88 -19.50 -20.17
C LYS A 208 -15.99 -18.88 -21.56
N GLU A 209 -16.38 -17.62 -21.64
CA GLU A 209 -16.59 -16.92 -22.92
C GLU A 209 -15.29 -16.76 -23.70
N LYS A 210 -14.20 -16.39 -23.01
CA LYS A 210 -12.90 -16.12 -23.64
C LYS A 210 -11.97 -17.33 -23.65
N ASN A 211 -12.42 -18.50 -23.17
CA ASN A 211 -11.62 -19.72 -23.07
C ASN A 211 -10.23 -19.48 -22.43
N VAL A 212 -10.24 -18.79 -21.29
CA VAL A 212 -9.05 -18.49 -20.48
C VAL A 212 -9.28 -18.92 -19.05
N THR A 213 -8.22 -19.27 -18.34
CA THR A 213 -8.36 -19.70 -16.95
C THR A 213 -8.60 -18.51 -16.02
N GLN A 214 -9.40 -18.69 -14.97
CA GLN A 214 -9.57 -17.65 -13.93
C GLN A 214 -8.23 -17.22 -13.31
N ARG A 215 -7.28 -18.16 -13.23
CA ARG A 215 -5.93 -17.87 -12.79
C ARG A 215 -5.26 -16.83 -13.69
N GLU A 216 -5.25 -17.04 -15.01
CA GLU A 216 -4.65 -16.09 -15.96
C GLU A 216 -5.32 -14.72 -15.89
N ILE A 217 -6.66 -14.68 -15.77
CA ILE A 217 -7.40 -13.42 -15.61
C ILE A 217 -6.91 -12.64 -14.39
N VAL A 218 -6.82 -13.31 -13.24
CA VAL A 218 -6.37 -12.69 -11.99
C VAL A 218 -4.89 -12.29 -12.07
N GLU A 219 -4.05 -13.11 -12.69
CA GLU A 219 -2.62 -12.84 -12.85
C GLU A 219 -2.37 -11.60 -13.71
N VAL A 220 -3.05 -11.49 -14.86
CA VAL A 220 -3.03 -10.31 -15.73
C VAL A 220 -3.53 -9.07 -15.00
N ALA A 221 -4.69 -9.16 -14.34
CA ALA A 221 -5.27 -8.04 -13.61
C ALA A 221 -4.34 -7.55 -12.49
N LEU A 222 -3.67 -8.46 -11.78
CA LEU A 222 -2.70 -8.11 -10.74
C LEU A 222 -1.44 -7.47 -11.33
N ILE A 223 -0.93 -7.97 -12.44
CA ILE A 223 0.24 -7.38 -13.14
C ILE A 223 -0.07 -5.95 -13.55
N GLU A 224 -1.21 -5.71 -14.21
CA GLU A 224 -1.62 -4.38 -14.64
C GLU A 224 -1.90 -3.45 -13.46
N PHE A 225 -2.56 -3.96 -12.42
CA PHE A 225 -2.77 -3.22 -11.18
C PHE A 225 -1.43 -2.80 -10.54
N LEU A 226 -0.48 -3.73 -10.40
CA LEU A 226 0.83 -3.45 -9.83
C LEU A 226 1.62 -2.44 -10.69
N GLN A 227 1.57 -2.56 -12.02
CA GLN A 227 2.18 -1.57 -12.92
C GLN A 227 1.58 -0.17 -12.72
N LYS A 228 0.25 -0.07 -12.62
CA LYS A 228 -0.46 1.20 -12.45
C LYS A 228 -0.19 1.87 -11.11
N TYR A 229 0.00 1.10 -10.04
CA TYR A 229 0.10 1.60 -8.66
C TYR A 229 1.50 1.49 -8.04
N GLY A 230 2.56 1.58 -8.85
CA GLY A 230 3.92 1.89 -8.36
C GLY A 230 4.96 0.76 -8.44
N PHE A 231 4.60 -0.42 -8.95
CA PHE A 231 5.53 -1.56 -9.16
C PHE A 231 5.90 -1.76 -10.64
N LYS A 232 5.77 -0.72 -11.47
CA LYS A 232 6.03 -0.79 -12.92
C LYS A 232 7.43 -1.32 -13.24
N ARG A 233 8.46 -0.81 -12.58
CA ARG A 233 9.86 -1.20 -12.85
C ARG A 233 10.13 -2.65 -12.49
N GLU A 234 9.57 -3.14 -11.39
CA GLU A 234 9.74 -4.51 -10.91
C GLU A 234 9.02 -5.50 -11.81
N ILE A 235 7.79 -5.19 -12.19
CA ILE A 235 7.05 -6.00 -13.16
C ILE A 235 7.78 -6.02 -14.50
N GLU A 236 8.23 -4.87 -15.02
CA GLU A 236 9.01 -4.82 -16.26
C GLU A 236 10.30 -5.63 -16.17
N THR A 237 11.01 -5.59 -15.03
CA THR A 237 12.21 -6.42 -14.80
C THR A 237 11.87 -7.90 -14.77
N LEU A 238 10.77 -8.26 -14.11
CA LEU A 238 10.28 -9.64 -14.03
C LEU A 238 9.89 -10.17 -15.41
N LEU A 239 9.28 -9.34 -16.26
CA LEU A 239 8.88 -9.69 -17.62
C LEU A 239 10.05 -9.68 -18.62
N LYS A 240 11.12 -8.90 -18.37
CA LYS A 240 12.31 -8.81 -19.24
C LYS A 240 13.32 -9.94 -19.06
N ASN A 241 13.30 -10.66 -17.94
CA ASN A 241 14.20 -11.81 -17.71
C ASN A 241 13.77 -13.07 -18.48
N GLN A 242 13.29 -12.91 -19.71
CA GLN A 242 13.07 -13.97 -20.69
C GLN A 242 14.29 -14.12 -21.60
#